data_AF-A0A7C3NL57-F1
#
_entry.id   AF-A0A7C3NL57-F1
#
_cell.length_a   1.000
_cell.length_b   1.000
_cell.length_c   1.000
_cell.angle_alpha   90.00
_cell.angle_beta   90.00
_cell.angle_gamma   90.00
#
_symmetry.space_group_name_H-M   'P 1'
#
loop_
_entity.id
_entity.type
_entity.pdbx_description
1 polymer ?
#
loop_
_entity_poly.entity_id
_entity_poly.type
_entity_poly.pdbx_seq_one_letter_code
_entity_poly.pdbx_strand_id
1 'polypeptide(L)'
;MPDITVKQAPLYGRVIITGQIVAITGLHIGGNPAGIEIGGIDNIIIRNPITRIPYIPGSSLKGKMRSLYERYEQLPINHTIDQVSIHSCHVDTNLANYQKCNVCQIFGLPAEGNILATHPTPLIVRDVPLVAIGAQSIDNIDDFTEIKWEAVIDRITAQAVPRQVERVPEGSIFKSFELIYNIYSAALLQRLPQVFVALQLVEDDYLGGLGSRGSGKVRFTEIQVMCKRKDNGRYKIVAESEPYENLDKLLSDEAFLQGIEKQIPISSLQPKENETDVESKSTGDHGEAIGSPNSEV
;
A
#
# COMPACT_ATOMS: atom_id res chain seq x y z
N MET A 1 -9.04 -33.08 -21.33
CA MET A 1 -9.56 -32.08 -20.37
C MET A 1 -8.46 -31.04 -20.21
N PRO A 2 -8.72 -29.73 -20.37
CA PRO A 2 -7.67 -28.75 -20.20
C PRO A 2 -7.19 -28.79 -18.75
N ASP A 3 -5.88 -28.85 -18.59
CA ASP A 3 -5.17 -28.91 -17.32
C ASP A 3 -5.46 -27.61 -16.54
N ILE A 4 -6.29 -27.70 -15.50
CA ILE A 4 -6.62 -26.53 -14.67
C ILE A 4 -5.39 -26.24 -13.82
N THR A 5 -4.54 -25.34 -14.31
CA THR A 5 -3.39 -24.83 -13.54
C THR A 5 -3.96 -24.09 -12.33
N VAL A 6 -3.95 -24.74 -11.17
CA VAL A 6 -4.47 -24.17 -9.93
C VAL A 6 -3.58 -23.00 -9.50
N LYS A 7 -4.08 -21.77 -9.66
CA LYS A 7 -3.38 -20.55 -9.23
C LYS A 7 -3.36 -20.48 -7.70
N GLN A 8 -2.17 -20.59 -7.09
CA GLN A 8 -1.99 -20.47 -5.64
C GLN A 8 -1.19 -19.22 -5.28
N ALA A 9 -1.62 -18.52 -4.24
CA ALA A 9 -0.89 -17.41 -3.62
C ALA A 9 -0.68 -17.72 -2.12
N PRO A 10 0.36 -18.49 -1.75
CA PRO A 10 0.57 -18.91 -0.37
C PRO A 10 0.90 -17.70 0.50
N LEU A 11 0.20 -17.55 1.61
CA LEU A 11 0.47 -16.52 2.61
C LEU A 11 1.35 -17.10 3.72
N TYR A 12 2.60 -16.63 3.80
CA TYR A 12 3.61 -17.13 4.74
C TYR A 12 3.62 -16.38 6.07
N GLY A 13 3.26 -15.10 6.03
CA GLY A 13 3.31 -14.23 7.19
C GLY A 13 2.76 -12.86 6.88
N ARG A 14 2.76 -11.99 7.89
CA ARG A 14 2.37 -10.59 7.78
C ARG A 14 3.26 -9.76 8.68
N VAL A 15 3.62 -8.57 8.21
CA VAL A 15 4.16 -7.52 9.06
C VAL A 15 3.05 -6.50 9.29
N ILE A 16 2.75 -6.22 10.55
CA ILE A 16 1.74 -5.27 10.98
C ILE A 16 2.49 -4.07 11.57
N ILE A 17 2.22 -2.90 11.03
CA ILE A 17 2.81 -1.64 11.48
C ILE A 17 1.65 -0.79 12.01
N THR A 18 1.75 -0.40 13.28
CA THR A 18 0.73 0.40 13.94
C THR A 18 1.31 1.66 14.55
N GLY A 19 0.47 2.65 14.86
CA GLY A 19 0.87 3.81 15.63
C GLY A 19 -0.12 4.97 15.55
N GLN A 20 0.40 6.19 15.58
CA GLN A 20 -0.34 7.44 15.50
C GLN A 20 0.13 8.33 14.34
N ILE A 21 -0.78 9.11 13.77
CA ILE A 21 -0.50 10.16 12.81
C ILE A 21 -0.86 11.49 13.47
N VAL A 22 0.12 12.37 13.66
CA VAL A 22 -0.10 13.72 14.21
C VAL A 22 -0.09 14.71 13.06
N ALA A 23 -1.15 15.51 12.95
CA ALA A 23 -1.21 16.63 12.03
C ALA A 23 -0.37 17.80 12.57
N ILE A 24 0.80 18.02 11.98
CA ILE A 24 1.73 19.10 12.36
C ILE A 24 1.26 20.45 11.82
N THR A 25 0.47 20.44 10.75
CA THR A 25 -0.33 21.60 10.32
C THR A 25 -1.76 21.14 10.08
N GLY A 26 -2.70 22.09 9.97
CA GLY A 26 -4.10 21.74 9.70
C GLY A 26 -4.25 20.86 8.44
N LEU A 27 -5.05 19.81 8.52
CA LEU A 27 -5.14 18.74 7.53
C LEU A 27 -6.52 18.74 6.85
N HIS A 28 -6.51 18.84 5.53
CA HIS A 28 -7.72 18.77 4.71
C HIS A 28 -7.69 17.49 3.87
N ILE A 29 -8.64 16.57 4.11
CA ILE A 29 -8.90 15.43 3.24
C ILE A 29 -10.32 15.58 2.71
N GLY A 30 -10.44 15.95 1.44
CA GLY A 30 -11.71 16.24 0.81
C GLY A 30 -12.61 15.00 0.74
N GLY A 31 -13.90 15.20 1.03
CA GLY A 31 -14.95 14.22 0.80
C GLY A 31 -15.75 14.51 -0.47
N ASN A 32 -16.64 13.59 -0.87
CA ASN A 32 -17.61 13.88 -1.92
C ASN A 32 -18.62 14.92 -1.38
N PRO A 33 -18.87 16.03 -2.09
CA PRO A 33 -19.87 17.05 -1.71
C PRO A 33 -21.34 16.58 -1.71
N ALA A 34 -21.62 15.27 -1.69
CA ALA A 34 -22.97 14.72 -1.62
C ALA A 34 -23.62 15.07 -0.27
N GLY A 35 -24.18 16.28 -0.20
CA GLY A 35 -24.70 16.89 1.02
C GLY A 35 -24.50 18.41 1.12
N ILE A 36 -24.04 19.11 0.06
CA ILE A 36 -24.02 20.58 0.04
C ILE A 36 -25.44 21.10 0.30
N GLU A 37 -25.67 21.59 1.51
CA GLU A 37 -26.74 22.53 1.79
C GLU A 37 -26.44 23.83 1.03
N ILE A 38 -27.44 24.42 0.41
CA ILE A 38 -27.32 25.67 -0.34
C ILE A 38 -26.77 26.75 0.61
N GLY A 39 -25.51 27.17 0.40
CA GLY A 39 -24.81 28.12 1.27
C GLY A 39 -23.74 27.54 2.21
N GLY A 40 -23.41 26.24 2.08
CA GLY A 40 -22.34 25.60 2.85
C GLY A 40 -20.91 25.96 2.41
N ILE A 41 -19.92 25.49 3.18
CA ILE A 41 -18.48 25.69 2.93
C ILE A 41 -18.07 24.99 1.62
N ASP A 42 -17.25 25.67 0.79
CA ASP A 42 -16.85 25.19 -0.53
C ASP A 42 -16.10 23.84 -0.52
N ASN A 43 -15.18 23.66 0.44
CA ASN A 43 -14.31 22.49 0.51
C ASN A 43 -14.41 21.82 1.88
N ILE A 44 -15.33 20.85 1.99
CA ILE A 44 -15.56 20.09 3.22
C ILE A 44 -14.60 18.91 3.37
N ILE A 45 -14.36 18.50 4.61
CA ILE A 45 -13.59 17.28 4.88
C ILE A 45 -14.48 16.03 5.00
N ILE A 46 -13.90 14.88 4.71
CA ILE A 46 -14.53 13.59 4.92
C ILE A 46 -14.73 13.30 6.42
N ARG A 47 -15.87 12.67 6.74
CA ARG A 47 -16.28 12.30 8.09
C ARG A 47 -16.90 10.91 8.10
N ASN A 48 -16.85 10.25 9.24
CA ASN A 48 -17.68 9.09 9.47
C ASN A 48 -19.16 9.50 9.38
N PRO A 49 -20.00 8.82 8.58
CA PRO A 49 -21.38 9.23 8.36
C PRO A 49 -22.27 9.10 9.61
N ILE A 50 -21.88 8.25 10.57
CA ILE A 50 -22.61 8.00 11.81
C ILE A 50 -22.13 8.96 12.90
N THR A 51 -20.82 8.97 13.19
CA THR A 51 -20.29 9.75 14.32
C THR A 51 -20.00 11.20 13.96
N ARG A 52 -19.97 11.55 12.66
CA ARG A 52 -19.54 12.86 12.13
C ARG A 52 -18.09 13.24 12.46
N ILE A 53 -17.32 12.32 13.05
CA ILE A 53 -15.92 12.53 13.41
C ILE A 53 -15.06 12.43 12.13
N PRO A 54 -14.12 13.38 11.90
CA PRO A 54 -13.14 13.29 10.82
C PRO A 54 -12.22 12.08 10.97
N TYR A 55 -11.73 11.56 9.84
CA TYR A 55 -10.77 10.46 9.84
C TYR A 55 -9.86 10.55 8.61
N ILE A 56 -8.73 9.83 8.65
CA ILE A 56 -7.87 9.66 7.48
C ILE A 56 -8.28 8.35 6.80
N PRO A 57 -8.81 8.38 5.57
CA PRO A 57 -9.08 7.16 4.83
C PRO A 57 -7.79 6.41 4.50
N GLY A 58 -7.79 5.09 4.65
CA GLY A 58 -6.66 4.23 4.30
C GLY A 58 -6.33 4.32 2.81
N SER A 59 -7.33 4.57 1.96
CA SER A 59 -7.14 4.84 0.53
C SER A 59 -6.38 6.14 0.28
N SER A 60 -6.64 7.20 1.04
CA SER A 60 -5.93 8.48 0.93
C SER A 60 -4.46 8.33 1.34
N LEU A 61 -4.19 7.67 2.47
CA LEU A 61 -2.82 7.40 2.92
C LEU A 61 -2.08 6.50 1.93
N LYS A 62 -2.67 5.35 1.55
CA LYS A 62 -2.09 4.42 0.58
C LYS A 62 -1.84 5.07 -0.77
N GLY A 63 -2.78 5.87 -1.26
CA GLY A 63 -2.67 6.59 -2.53
C GLY A 63 -1.55 7.62 -2.51
N LYS A 64 -1.41 8.38 -1.41
CA LYS A 64 -0.31 9.33 -1.23
C LYS A 64 1.04 8.62 -1.18
N MET A 65 1.17 7.56 -0.38
CA MET A 65 2.36 6.71 -0.32
C MET A 65 2.74 6.20 -1.72
N ARG A 66 1.78 5.64 -2.46
CA ARG A 66 1.99 5.12 -3.82
C ARG A 66 2.45 6.22 -4.77
N SER A 67 1.73 7.34 -4.84
CA SER A 67 2.03 8.45 -5.77
C SER A 67 3.40 9.07 -5.52
N LEU A 68 3.83 9.17 -4.26
CA LEU A 68 5.18 9.60 -3.90
C LEU A 68 6.21 8.59 -4.35
N TYR A 69 5.99 7.32 -4.04
CA TYR A 69 6.94 6.27 -4.33
C TYR A 69 7.08 6.01 -5.84
N GLU A 70 6.01 6.17 -6.63
CA GLU A 70 6.06 6.18 -8.11
C GLU A 70 7.01 7.25 -8.65
N ARG A 71 6.95 8.47 -8.10
CA ARG A 71 7.85 9.57 -8.48
C ARG A 71 9.28 9.33 -8.00
N TYR A 72 9.43 8.80 -6.80
CA TYR A 72 10.73 8.46 -6.22
C TYR A 72 11.48 7.42 -7.06
N GLU A 73 10.77 6.38 -7.52
CA GLU A 73 11.31 5.33 -8.41
C GLU A 73 11.34 5.75 -9.90
N GLN A 74 10.93 6.99 -10.22
CA GLN A 74 10.93 7.57 -11.57
C GLN A 74 10.15 6.74 -12.60
N LEU A 75 9.03 6.14 -12.18
CA LEU A 75 8.24 5.26 -13.03
C LEU A 75 7.38 6.04 -14.04
N PRO A 76 7.15 5.49 -15.25
CA PRO A 76 6.31 6.15 -16.23
C PRO A 76 4.85 6.17 -15.77
N ILE A 77 4.23 7.34 -15.87
CA ILE A 77 2.79 7.51 -15.70
C ILE A 77 2.13 7.16 -17.03
N ASN A 78 1.54 5.97 -17.10
CA ASN A 78 1.13 5.32 -18.34
C ASN A 78 -0.30 4.79 -18.32
N HIS A 79 -1.02 4.98 -17.22
CA HIS A 79 -2.39 4.50 -17.06
C HIS A 79 -3.27 5.61 -16.51
N THR A 80 -4.40 5.88 -17.16
CA THR A 80 -5.37 6.89 -16.72
C THR A 80 -6.63 6.22 -16.22
N ILE A 81 -7.09 6.62 -15.05
CA ILE A 81 -8.36 6.23 -14.43
C ILE A 81 -9.14 7.53 -14.19
N ASP A 82 -10.26 7.70 -14.89
CA ASP A 82 -11.01 8.95 -14.93
C ASP A 82 -10.12 10.16 -15.29
N GLN A 83 -9.88 11.06 -14.33
CA GLN A 83 -9.06 12.27 -14.49
C GLN A 83 -7.68 12.15 -13.81
N VAL A 84 -7.32 10.95 -13.32
CA VAL A 84 -6.07 10.70 -12.59
C VAL A 84 -5.19 9.77 -13.40
N SER A 85 -3.91 10.09 -13.49
CA SER A 85 -2.91 9.23 -14.14
C SER A 85 -1.95 8.65 -13.13
N ILE A 86 -1.66 7.36 -13.28
CA ILE A 86 -0.81 6.55 -12.39
C ILE A 86 0.15 5.68 -13.20
N HIS A 87 1.15 5.11 -12.52
CA HIS A 87 1.93 4.02 -13.06
C HIS A 87 1.19 2.67 -12.93
N SER A 88 1.17 1.88 -14.00
CA SER A 88 0.76 0.48 -13.97
C SER A 88 1.63 -0.37 -14.91
N CYS A 89 2.21 -1.46 -14.40
CA CYS A 89 2.85 -2.47 -15.25
C CYS A 89 1.81 -3.29 -16.02
N HIS A 90 2.18 -3.74 -17.22
CA HIS A 90 1.40 -4.68 -18.02
C HIS A 90 1.98 -6.10 -17.87
N VAL A 91 1.29 -6.94 -17.10
CA VAL A 91 1.79 -8.29 -16.72
C VAL A 91 1.79 -9.25 -17.91
N ASP A 92 0.82 -9.11 -18.80
CA ASP A 92 0.61 -9.89 -20.02
C ASP A 92 1.74 -9.70 -21.04
N THR A 93 2.25 -8.48 -21.17
CA THR A 93 3.29 -8.15 -22.15
C THR A 93 4.68 -8.14 -21.55
N ASN A 94 4.84 -7.88 -20.24
CA ASN A 94 6.15 -7.78 -19.61
C ASN A 94 6.13 -8.17 -18.11
N LEU A 95 6.00 -9.48 -17.87
CA LEU A 95 6.06 -10.06 -16.52
C LEU A 95 7.36 -9.71 -15.77
N ALA A 96 8.50 -9.68 -16.47
CA ALA A 96 9.80 -9.41 -15.85
C ALA A 96 9.90 -7.98 -15.29
N ASN A 97 9.29 -7.00 -15.96
CA ASN A 97 9.17 -5.63 -15.44
C ASN A 97 8.29 -5.60 -14.19
N TYR A 98 7.10 -6.20 -14.25
CA TYR A 98 6.20 -6.29 -13.10
C TYR A 98 6.86 -6.94 -11.87
N GLN A 99 7.61 -8.03 -12.07
CA GLN A 99 8.33 -8.73 -11.00
C GLN A 99 9.41 -7.90 -10.32
N LYS A 100 9.96 -6.88 -10.99
CA LYS A 100 10.98 -5.97 -10.46
C LYS A 100 10.39 -4.68 -9.89
N CYS A 101 9.21 -4.27 -10.33
CA CYS A 101 8.57 -3.02 -9.94
C CYS A 101 8.11 -3.01 -8.48
N ASN A 102 8.83 -2.31 -7.60
CA ASN A 102 8.49 -2.24 -6.17
C ASN A 102 7.09 -1.65 -5.94
N VAL A 103 6.71 -0.62 -6.71
CA VAL A 103 5.39 0.01 -6.61
C VAL A 103 4.26 -1.00 -6.86
N CYS A 104 4.26 -1.66 -8.02
CA CYS A 104 3.18 -2.58 -8.37
C CYS A 104 3.18 -3.82 -7.45
N GLN A 105 4.36 -4.28 -7.02
CA GLN A 105 4.48 -5.41 -6.09
C GLN A 105 3.91 -5.06 -4.70
N ILE A 106 4.15 -3.87 -4.16
CA ILE A 106 3.70 -3.46 -2.82
C ILE A 106 2.25 -2.98 -2.83
N PHE A 107 1.92 -2.05 -3.73
CA PHE A 107 0.65 -1.31 -3.74
C PHE A 107 -0.42 -1.96 -4.61
N GLY A 108 -0.04 -2.94 -5.44
CA GLY A 108 -0.93 -3.68 -6.34
C GLY A 108 -1.17 -2.98 -7.67
N LEU A 109 -1.81 -3.70 -8.59
CA LEU A 109 -2.25 -3.18 -9.89
C LEU A 109 -3.69 -2.65 -9.81
N PRO A 110 -4.09 -1.74 -10.73
CA PRO A 110 -5.48 -1.38 -10.93
C PRO A 110 -6.35 -2.60 -11.31
N ALA A 111 -7.64 -2.53 -10.99
CA ALA A 111 -8.59 -3.65 -11.15
C ALA A 111 -8.84 -4.04 -12.61
N GLU A 112 -8.64 -3.13 -13.55
CA GLU A 112 -8.88 -3.35 -14.98
C GLU A 112 -7.71 -4.12 -15.62
N GLY A 113 -8.00 -5.30 -16.19
CA GLY A 113 -7.10 -6.03 -17.10
C GLY A 113 -6.12 -7.05 -16.49
N ASN A 114 -6.04 -7.22 -15.16
CA ASN A 114 -4.94 -7.97 -14.53
C ASN A 114 -5.30 -9.38 -14.00
N ILE A 115 -5.81 -10.24 -14.87
CA ILE A 115 -6.09 -11.67 -14.59
C ILE A 115 -4.80 -12.44 -14.21
N LEU A 116 -3.63 -11.89 -14.58
CA LEU A 116 -2.31 -12.52 -14.45
C LEU A 116 -1.47 -12.07 -13.25
N ALA A 117 -1.98 -11.18 -12.38
CA ALA A 117 -1.24 -10.78 -11.17
C ALA A 117 -0.84 -12.02 -10.36
N THR A 118 0.44 -12.10 -9.97
CA THR A 118 1.04 -13.30 -9.34
C THR A 118 0.60 -13.49 -7.89
N HIS A 119 0.09 -12.43 -7.24
CA HIS A 119 -0.45 -12.44 -5.88
C HIS A 119 -1.44 -11.30 -5.69
N PRO A 120 -2.31 -11.36 -4.65
CA PRO A 120 -3.12 -10.23 -4.23
C PRO A 120 -2.27 -9.04 -3.80
N THR A 121 -2.86 -7.85 -3.70
CA THR A 121 -2.19 -6.65 -3.20
C THR A 121 -1.64 -6.86 -1.79
N PRO A 122 -0.30 -6.76 -1.59
CA PRO A 122 0.31 -7.06 -0.30
C PRO A 122 -0.01 -6.06 0.80
N LEU A 123 0.04 -4.77 0.49
CA LEU A 123 -0.17 -3.71 1.47
C LEU A 123 -1.66 -3.35 1.61
N ILE A 124 -2.19 -3.60 2.80
CA ILE A 124 -3.49 -3.12 3.25
C ILE A 124 -3.24 -1.94 4.19
N VAL A 125 -4.01 -0.87 4.02
CA VAL A 125 -3.96 0.33 4.87
C VAL A 125 -5.35 0.58 5.41
N ARG A 126 -5.51 0.65 6.73
CA ARG A 126 -6.79 0.91 7.38
C ARG A 126 -7.06 2.40 7.52
N ASP A 127 -8.34 2.72 7.65
CA ASP A 127 -8.80 4.05 8.04
C ASP A 127 -8.32 4.38 9.46
N VAL A 128 -7.96 5.65 9.69
CA VAL A 128 -7.38 6.11 10.96
C VAL A 128 -8.31 7.14 11.61
N PRO A 129 -8.97 6.80 12.73
CA PRO A 129 -9.88 7.72 13.42
C PRO A 129 -9.14 8.85 14.14
N LEU A 130 -9.75 10.04 14.18
CA LEU A 130 -9.34 11.12 15.07
C LEU A 130 -9.65 10.73 16.52
N VAL A 131 -8.72 10.98 17.45
CA VAL A 131 -8.89 10.69 18.89
C VAL A 131 -8.66 11.88 19.80
N ALA A 132 -7.94 12.90 19.34
CA ALA A 132 -7.68 14.11 20.11
C ALA A 132 -7.32 15.29 19.20
N ILE A 133 -7.47 16.51 19.73
CA ILE A 133 -6.91 17.73 19.14
C ILE A 133 -6.10 18.42 20.24
N GLY A 134 -4.78 18.53 20.03
CA GLY A 134 -3.87 18.97 21.07
C GLY A 134 -3.95 18.08 22.31
N ALA A 135 -4.24 18.67 23.47
CA ALA A 135 -4.37 17.95 24.74
C ALA A 135 -5.80 17.45 25.04
N GLN A 136 -6.79 17.76 24.19
CA GLN A 136 -8.18 17.45 24.43
C GLN A 136 -8.60 16.16 23.72
N SER A 137 -9.19 15.21 24.45
CA SER A 137 -9.88 14.05 23.86
C SER A 137 -11.07 14.51 23.02
N ILE A 138 -11.39 13.78 21.96
CA ILE A 138 -12.59 14.00 21.13
C ILE A 138 -13.89 14.06 21.95
N ASP A 139 -13.97 13.39 23.10
CA ASP A 139 -15.17 13.38 23.95
C ASP A 139 -15.48 14.75 24.59
N ASN A 140 -14.49 15.65 24.60
CA ASN A 140 -14.57 17.00 25.18
C ASN A 140 -14.50 18.11 24.13
N ILE A 141 -14.65 17.76 22.84
CA ILE A 141 -14.55 18.69 21.72
C ILE A 141 -15.89 18.74 21.00
N ASP A 142 -16.47 19.93 20.92
CA ASP A 142 -17.72 20.15 20.18
C ASP A 142 -17.46 20.25 18.67
N ASP A 143 -16.38 20.96 18.28
CA ASP A 143 -16.01 21.19 16.88
C ASP A 143 -14.64 20.56 16.54
N PHE A 144 -14.66 19.53 15.69
CA PHE A 144 -13.44 18.84 15.25
C PHE A 144 -12.68 19.57 14.12
N THR A 145 -13.22 20.68 13.61
CA THR A 145 -12.73 21.35 12.40
C THR A 145 -12.65 22.86 12.57
N GLU A 146 -11.82 23.47 11.75
CA GLU A 146 -11.72 24.92 11.61
C GLU A 146 -11.89 25.35 10.15
N ILE A 147 -12.32 26.60 9.95
CA ILE A 147 -12.40 27.21 8.63
C ILE A 147 -11.16 28.06 8.38
N LYS A 148 -10.34 27.65 7.42
CA LYS A 148 -9.24 28.44 6.89
C LYS A 148 -9.72 29.26 5.69
N TRP A 149 -9.51 30.56 5.74
CA TRP A 149 -9.71 31.42 4.58
C TRP A 149 -8.45 31.42 3.70
N GLU A 150 -8.65 31.25 2.40
CA GLU A 150 -7.61 31.46 1.39
C GLU A 150 -8.11 32.44 0.34
N ALA A 151 -7.22 32.96 -0.51
CA ALA A 151 -7.63 33.81 -1.62
C ALA A 151 -6.91 33.42 -2.92
N VAL A 152 -7.61 33.61 -4.03
CA VAL A 152 -6.98 33.75 -5.35
C VAL A 152 -6.78 35.24 -5.60
N ILE A 153 -5.54 35.64 -5.91
CA ILE A 153 -5.17 37.04 -6.09
C ILE A 153 -4.87 37.29 -7.56
N ASP A 154 -5.58 38.25 -8.15
CA ASP A 154 -5.27 38.78 -9.47
C ASP A 154 -3.87 39.40 -9.47
N ARG A 155 -3.02 38.97 -10.40
CA ARG A 155 -1.60 39.35 -10.43
C ARG A 155 -1.34 40.77 -10.91
N ILE A 156 -2.32 41.41 -11.55
CA ILE A 156 -2.24 42.76 -12.09
C ILE A 156 -2.94 43.74 -11.16
N THR A 157 -4.18 43.44 -10.77
CA THR A 157 -5.02 44.36 -9.98
C THR A 157 -4.89 44.18 -8.48
N ALA A 158 -4.22 43.11 -8.03
CA ALA A 158 -4.13 42.70 -6.62
C ALA A 158 -5.49 42.43 -5.94
N GLN A 159 -6.59 42.32 -6.71
CA GLN A 159 -7.90 41.95 -6.18
C GLN A 159 -7.89 40.49 -5.71
N ALA A 160 -8.55 40.23 -4.59
CA ALA A 160 -8.61 38.92 -3.95
C ALA A 160 -10.03 38.36 -4.01
N VAL A 161 -10.17 37.12 -4.49
CA VAL A 161 -11.40 36.33 -4.35
C VAL A 161 -11.20 35.36 -3.19
N PRO A 162 -11.82 35.59 -2.02
CA PRO A 162 -11.68 34.72 -0.86
C PRO A 162 -12.43 33.40 -1.08
N ARG A 163 -11.92 32.32 -0.49
CA ARG A 163 -12.50 30.98 -0.49
C ARG A 163 -12.36 30.35 0.89
N GLN A 164 -13.34 29.56 1.29
CA GLN A 164 -13.32 28.86 2.56
C GLN A 164 -12.86 27.42 2.38
N VAL A 165 -12.02 26.95 3.30
CA VAL A 165 -11.53 25.58 3.35
C VAL A 165 -11.73 25.07 4.76
N GLU A 166 -12.52 24.02 4.90
CA GLU A 166 -12.61 23.28 6.15
C GLU A 166 -11.40 22.36 6.30
N ARG A 167 -10.84 22.26 7.51
CA ARG A 167 -9.75 21.33 7.81
C ARG A 167 -9.80 20.90 9.27
N VAL A 168 -9.17 19.78 9.62
CA VAL A 168 -8.89 19.52 11.04
C VAL A 168 -7.77 20.46 11.52
N PRO A 169 -7.81 20.95 12.76
CA PRO A 169 -6.78 21.83 13.31
C PRO A 169 -5.40 21.17 13.37
N GLU A 170 -4.37 22.01 13.45
CA GLU A 170 -3.04 21.58 13.86
C GLU A 170 -3.07 20.90 15.23
N GLY A 171 -2.21 19.90 15.43
CA GLY A 171 -2.17 19.11 16.65
C GLY A 171 -3.25 18.03 16.73
N SER A 172 -4.04 17.83 15.67
CA SER A 172 -4.98 16.70 15.57
C SER A 172 -4.22 15.37 15.59
N ILE A 173 -4.65 14.45 16.46
CA ILE A 173 -4.03 13.14 16.65
C ILE A 173 -4.99 12.07 16.14
N PHE A 174 -4.53 11.34 15.12
CA PHE A 174 -5.21 10.16 14.59
C PHE A 174 -4.51 8.92 15.11
N LYS A 175 -5.22 8.02 15.78
CA LYS A 175 -4.61 6.87 16.45
C LYS A 175 -5.04 5.56 15.82
N SER A 176 -4.21 4.54 16.02
CA SER A 176 -4.43 3.19 15.49
C SER A 176 -4.34 3.17 13.97
N PHE A 177 -3.40 3.93 13.38
CA PHE A 177 -3.08 3.67 11.98
C PHE A 177 -2.59 2.23 11.89
N GLU A 178 -3.02 1.48 10.88
CA GLU A 178 -2.67 0.07 10.72
C GLU A 178 -2.33 -0.21 9.27
N LEU A 179 -1.08 -0.58 9.02
CA LEU A 179 -0.60 -1.11 7.76
C LEU A 179 -0.35 -2.61 7.95
N ILE A 180 -0.99 -3.43 7.11
CA ILE A 180 -0.77 -4.87 7.08
C ILE A 180 -0.07 -5.21 5.77
N TYR A 181 1.18 -5.65 5.86
CA TYR A 181 1.97 -6.09 4.73
C TYR A 181 2.01 -7.62 4.66
N ASN A 182 1.28 -8.19 3.70
CA ASN A 182 1.20 -9.64 3.50
C ASN A 182 2.42 -10.19 2.78
N ILE A 183 3.00 -11.28 3.29
CA ILE A 183 4.19 -11.90 2.73
C ILE A 183 3.81 -13.15 1.92
N TYR A 184 3.87 -13.03 0.61
CA TYR A 184 3.61 -14.10 -0.36
C TYR A 184 4.88 -14.72 -0.97
N SER A 185 6.05 -14.09 -0.79
CA SER A 185 7.34 -14.56 -1.33
C SER A 185 8.52 -13.90 -0.62
N ALA A 186 9.72 -14.46 -0.80
CA ALA A 186 10.96 -13.89 -0.24
C ALA A 186 11.26 -12.51 -0.82
N ALA A 187 11.07 -12.36 -2.13
CA ALA A 187 11.25 -11.09 -2.83
C ALA A 187 10.29 -10.01 -2.31
N LEU A 188 9.13 -10.38 -1.79
CA LEU A 188 8.21 -9.43 -1.18
C LEU A 188 8.62 -9.09 0.26
N LEU A 189 9.12 -10.04 1.03
CA LEU A 189 9.70 -9.75 2.34
C LEU A 189 10.87 -8.75 2.26
N GLN A 190 11.76 -8.93 1.28
CA GLN A 190 12.87 -8.01 0.98
C GLN A 190 12.41 -6.60 0.55
N ARG A 191 11.13 -6.43 0.21
CA ARG A 191 10.53 -5.14 -0.16
C ARG A 191 9.85 -4.42 1.01
N LEU A 192 9.87 -5.00 2.21
CA LEU A 192 9.32 -4.36 3.40
C LEU A 192 9.96 -2.98 3.68
N PRO A 193 11.30 -2.79 3.58
CA PRO A 193 11.91 -1.48 3.83
C PRO A 193 11.30 -0.33 3.02
N GLN A 194 10.85 -0.61 1.81
CA GLN A 194 10.27 0.33 0.85
C GLN A 194 8.90 0.84 1.32
N VAL A 195 8.20 0.09 2.17
CA VAL A 195 6.99 0.56 2.85
C VAL A 195 7.34 1.70 3.83
N PHE A 196 8.44 1.59 4.57
CA PHE A 196 8.89 2.64 5.48
C PHE A 196 9.43 3.86 4.72
N VAL A 197 10.15 3.66 3.61
CA VAL A 197 10.52 4.76 2.70
C VAL A 197 9.27 5.49 2.21
N ALA A 198 8.23 4.77 1.81
CA ALA A 198 6.98 5.40 1.37
C ALA A 198 6.27 6.18 2.50
N LEU A 199 6.40 5.78 3.77
CA LEU A 199 5.93 6.56 4.92
C LEU A 199 6.78 7.82 5.13
N GLN A 200 8.11 7.71 5.03
CA GLN A 200 9.03 8.85 5.16
C GLN A 200 8.74 9.91 4.10
N LEU A 201 8.53 9.50 2.85
CA LEU A 201 8.13 10.42 1.78
C LEU A 201 6.82 11.16 2.08
N VAL A 202 5.90 10.57 2.87
CA VAL A 202 4.66 11.25 3.30
C VAL A 202 4.94 12.31 4.35
N GLU A 203 5.88 12.08 5.28
CA GLU A 203 6.30 13.09 6.27
C GLU A 203 7.06 14.27 5.64
N ASP A 204 7.87 13.98 4.62
CA ASP A 204 8.64 14.96 3.87
C ASP A 204 7.79 15.77 2.87
N ASP A 205 6.60 15.25 2.53
CA ASP A 205 5.60 15.93 1.72
C ASP A 205 4.36 16.27 2.58
N TYR A 206 3.19 16.39 1.96
CA TYR A 206 1.91 16.59 2.65
C TYR A 206 0.93 15.44 2.41
N LEU A 207 0.03 15.21 3.35
CA LEU A 207 -1.15 14.36 3.21
C LEU A 207 -2.40 15.19 2.91
N GLY A 208 -3.27 14.69 2.03
CA GLY A 208 -4.51 15.39 1.66
C GLY A 208 -4.29 16.54 0.67
N GLY A 209 -5.10 17.59 0.78
CA GLY A 209 -5.12 18.73 -0.14
C GLY A 209 -4.38 19.96 0.39
N LEU A 210 -4.13 20.92 -0.53
CA LEU A 210 -3.61 22.26 -0.23
C LEU A 210 -2.21 22.31 0.39
N GLY A 211 -1.41 21.27 0.17
CA GLY A 211 -0.09 21.17 0.78
C GLY A 211 0.92 22.22 0.35
N SER A 212 0.91 22.61 -0.92
CA SER A 212 1.73 23.75 -1.41
C SER A 212 1.38 25.10 -0.76
N ARG A 213 0.29 25.15 0.01
CA ARG A 213 -0.20 26.31 0.77
C ARG A 213 -0.13 26.09 2.29
N GLY A 214 0.72 25.16 2.74
CA GLY A 214 1.07 24.93 4.14
C GLY A 214 0.16 23.98 4.91
N SER A 215 -0.76 23.27 4.26
CA SER A 215 -1.64 22.28 4.91
C SER A 215 -1.05 20.86 4.85
N GLY A 216 -1.52 19.98 5.74
CA GLY A 216 -1.29 18.54 5.60
C GLY A 216 0.10 18.02 5.93
N LYS A 217 0.95 18.78 6.64
CA LYS A 217 2.19 18.22 7.18
C LYS A 217 1.84 17.24 8.31
N VAL A 218 2.34 16.01 8.24
CA VAL A 218 2.03 14.96 9.23
C VAL A 218 3.29 14.34 9.81
N ARG A 219 3.15 13.63 10.94
CA ARG A 219 4.21 12.83 11.54
C ARG A 219 3.67 11.51 12.07
N PHE A 220 4.36 10.42 11.80
CA PHE A 220 4.10 9.11 12.37
C PHE A 220 4.83 8.99 13.71
N THR A 221 4.09 8.61 14.74
CA THR A 221 4.58 8.51 16.13
C THR A 221 4.07 7.24 16.78
N GLU A 222 4.68 6.83 17.89
CA GLU A 222 4.29 5.63 18.64
C GLU A 222 4.21 4.39 17.73
N ILE A 223 5.20 4.24 16.84
CA ILE A 223 5.18 3.25 15.78
C ILE A 223 5.59 1.90 16.37
N GLN A 224 4.73 0.89 16.25
CA GLN A 224 5.04 -0.47 16.65
C GLN A 224 5.02 -1.39 15.44
N VAL A 225 6.00 -2.30 15.34
CA VAL A 225 6.10 -3.27 14.26
C VAL A 225 6.02 -4.68 14.80
N MET A 226 5.11 -5.48 14.25
CA MET A 226 4.86 -6.85 14.67
C MET A 226 4.92 -7.79 13.46
N CYS A 227 5.78 -8.81 13.52
CA CYS A 227 5.87 -9.85 12.52
C CYS A 227 5.11 -11.10 12.99
N LYS A 228 4.14 -11.54 12.18
CA LYS A 228 3.38 -12.77 12.38
C LYS A 228 3.74 -13.78 11.30
N ARG A 229 4.10 -14.99 11.70
CA ARG A 229 4.38 -16.12 10.79
C ARG A 229 3.26 -17.16 10.86
N LYS A 230 2.93 -17.77 9.72
CA LYS A 230 2.08 -18.96 9.67
C LYS A 230 2.81 -20.14 10.31
N ASP A 231 2.22 -20.72 11.34
CA ASP A 231 2.72 -21.88 12.06
C ASP A 231 1.55 -22.81 12.42
N ASN A 232 1.60 -24.06 11.97
CA ASN A 232 0.57 -25.09 12.20
C ASN A 232 -0.88 -24.61 11.95
N GLY A 233 -1.10 -23.89 10.85
CA GLY A 233 -2.43 -23.41 10.43
C GLY A 233 -2.93 -22.15 11.17
N ARG A 234 -2.15 -21.59 12.10
CA ARG A 234 -2.44 -20.31 12.78
C ARG A 234 -1.30 -19.32 12.59
N TYR A 235 -1.52 -18.05 12.96
CA TYR A 235 -0.44 -17.07 13.03
C TYR A 235 0.14 -17.02 14.44
N LYS A 236 1.47 -16.96 14.54
CA LYS A 236 2.18 -16.65 15.79
C LYS A 236 3.01 -15.40 15.60
N ILE A 237 3.08 -14.57 16.65
CA ILE A 237 4.00 -13.45 16.71
C ILE A 237 5.41 -14.03 16.87
N VAL A 238 6.31 -13.64 15.97
CA VAL A 238 7.70 -14.12 15.92
C VAL A 238 8.70 -12.99 16.14
N ALA A 239 8.28 -11.75 15.93
CA ALA A 239 9.00 -10.56 16.38
C ALA A 239 7.99 -9.45 16.65
N GLU A 240 8.28 -8.63 17.64
CA GLU A 240 7.50 -7.46 18.02
C GLU A 240 8.47 -6.44 18.60
N SER A 241 8.38 -5.20 18.13
CA SER A 241 9.14 -4.10 18.70
C SER A 241 8.39 -3.49 19.89
N GLU A 242 9.14 -2.82 20.77
CA GLU A 242 8.55 -1.76 21.57
C GLU A 242 8.11 -0.60 20.66
N PRO A 243 7.17 0.26 21.09
CA PRO A 243 6.80 1.44 20.32
C PRO A 243 7.98 2.39 20.15
N TYR A 244 8.31 2.72 18.90
CA TYR A 244 9.26 3.76 18.55
C TYR A 244 8.57 5.13 18.62
N GLU A 245 9.26 6.11 19.19
CA GLU A 245 8.75 7.48 19.35
C GLU A 245 8.30 8.09 17.99
N ASN A 246 9.07 7.86 16.93
CA ASN A 246 8.83 8.38 15.60
C ASN A 246 9.49 7.49 14.51
N LEU A 247 9.23 7.82 13.24
CA LEU A 247 9.71 7.06 12.10
C LEU A 247 11.26 7.02 12.01
N ASP A 248 11.95 8.11 12.32
CA ASP A 248 13.42 8.16 12.28
C ASP A 248 14.05 7.16 13.26
N LYS A 249 13.46 7.01 14.45
CA LYS A 249 13.91 6.01 15.45
C LYS A 249 13.71 4.58 14.96
N LEU A 250 12.58 4.29 14.32
CA LEU A 250 12.34 2.99 13.70
C LEU A 250 13.35 2.72 12.57
N LEU A 251 13.57 3.69 11.68
CA LEU A 251 14.50 3.56 10.55
C LEU A 251 15.96 3.39 10.99
N SER A 252 16.31 3.95 12.16
CA SER A 252 17.64 3.79 12.75
C SER A 252 17.87 2.40 13.39
N ASP A 253 16.81 1.64 13.66
CA ASP A 253 16.90 0.29 14.22
C ASP A 253 17.09 -0.77 13.12
N GLU A 254 18.24 -0.71 12.46
CA GLU A 254 18.60 -1.65 11.40
C GLU A 254 18.62 -3.09 11.90
N ALA A 255 19.00 -3.31 13.16
CA ALA A 255 19.08 -4.64 13.76
C ALA A 255 17.71 -5.32 13.83
N PHE A 256 16.68 -4.60 14.29
CA PHE A 256 15.31 -5.10 14.32
C PHE A 256 14.78 -5.31 12.90
N LEU A 257 14.93 -4.32 12.01
CA LEU A 257 14.43 -4.37 10.64
C LEU A 257 15.04 -5.52 9.82
N GLN A 258 16.36 -5.71 9.88
CA GLN A 258 17.05 -6.86 9.26
C GLN A 258 16.69 -8.17 9.96
N GLY A 259 16.35 -8.12 11.25
CA GLY A 259 15.87 -9.25 12.03
C GLY A 259 14.56 -9.83 11.48
N ILE A 260 13.64 -8.98 11.02
CA ILE A 260 12.33 -9.40 10.47
C ILE A 260 12.50 -10.34 9.27
N GLU A 261 13.47 -10.08 8.39
CA GLU A 261 13.71 -10.90 7.19
C GLU A 261 14.03 -12.36 7.53
N LYS A 262 14.63 -12.60 8.69
CA LYS A 262 15.02 -13.94 9.17
C LYS A 262 13.87 -14.68 9.86
N GLN A 263 12.79 -14.00 10.22
CA GLN A 263 11.70 -14.58 11.01
C GLN A 263 10.75 -15.46 10.21
N ILE A 264 10.63 -15.19 8.90
CA ILE A 264 9.76 -15.93 8.00
C ILE A 264 10.66 -16.82 7.12
N PRO A 265 10.75 -18.13 7.39
CA PRO A 265 11.51 -19.05 6.56
C PRO A 265 10.78 -19.23 5.23
N ILE A 266 11.29 -18.62 4.16
CA ILE A 266 10.70 -18.71 2.82
C ILE A 266 11.48 -19.73 1.94
N SER A 267 12.41 -20.48 2.53
CA SER A 267 13.35 -21.35 1.80
C SER A 267 12.91 -22.81 1.60
N SER A 268 11.68 -23.24 1.90
CA SER A 268 11.39 -24.69 1.95
C SER A 268 10.16 -25.21 1.21
N LEU A 269 9.57 -24.49 0.26
CA LEU A 269 8.58 -25.07 -0.65
C LEU A 269 8.60 -24.35 -2.01
N GLN A 270 9.59 -24.69 -2.85
CA GLN A 270 9.28 -24.79 -4.28
C GLN A 270 8.13 -25.82 -4.41
N PRO A 271 7.23 -25.69 -5.40
CA PRO A 271 6.24 -26.73 -5.63
C PRO A 271 6.99 -28.06 -5.70
N LYS A 272 6.58 -29.06 -4.90
CA LYS A 272 7.05 -30.42 -5.12
C LYS A 272 6.71 -30.74 -6.58
N GLU A 273 7.71 -30.88 -7.43
CA GLU A 273 7.52 -31.57 -8.70
C GLU A 273 6.94 -32.93 -8.32
N ASN A 274 5.79 -33.29 -8.90
CA ASN A 274 5.14 -34.55 -8.62
C ASN A 274 6.07 -35.68 -9.09
N GLU A 275 6.80 -36.30 -8.16
CA GLU A 275 7.39 -37.61 -8.33
C GLU A 275 6.27 -38.67 -8.32
N THR A 276 5.77 -39.02 -9.51
CA THR A 276 5.11 -40.27 -9.92
C THR A 276 4.93 -40.13 -11.44
N ASP A 277 5.56 -40.86 -12.35
CA ASP A 277 5.82 -42.30 -12.38
C ASP A 277 7.14 -42.64 -13.09
N VAL A 278 7.96 -43.45 -12.43
CA VAL A 278 8.92 -44.34 -13.08
C VAL A 278 8.18 -45.64 -13.34
N GLU A 279 7.97 -46.01 -14.60
CA GLU A 279 7.96 -47.43 -14.96
C GLU A 279 8.73 -47.65 -16.26
N SER A 280 9.92 -48.21 -16.05
CA SER A 280 10.83 -48.79 -17.01
C SER A 280 10.16 -49.85 -17.89
N LYS A 281 10.36 -49.76 -19.20
CA LYS A 281 10.50 -50.94 -20.06
C LYS A 281 11.71 -50.79 -20.96
N SER A 282 12.82 -51.36 -20.50
CA SER A 282 13.93 -51.81 -21.33
C SER A 282 13.89 -53.34 -21.39
N THR A 283 13.54 -53.90 -22.54
CA THR A 283 14.02 -55.23 -22.97
C THR A 283 14.06 -55.19 -24.49
N GLY A 284 15.25 -55.22 -25.06
CA GLY A 284 15.44 -55.45 -26.49
C GLY A 284 15.25 -56.92 -26.85
N ASP A 285 15.09 -57.20 -28.14
CA ASP A 285 15.86 -58.27 -28.77
C ASP A 285 15.89 -58.15 -30.31
N HIS A 286 16.91 -58.78 -30.89
CA HIS A 286 17.31 -59.00 -32.29
C HIS A 286 16.13 -59.16 -33.29
N GLY A 287 16.17 -58.73 -34.57
CA GLY A 287 17.23 -58.78 -35.59
C GLY A 287 16.80 -59.77 -36.68
N GLU A 288 16.49 -59.30 -37.91
CA GLU A 288 16.82 -59.92 -39.21
C GLU A 288 16.07 -59.26 -40.39
N ALA A 289 16.77 -59.25 -41.53
CA ALA A 289 16.46 -58.58 -42.78
C ALA A 289 15.42 -59.32 -43.65
N ILE A 290 14.90 -58.67 -44.70
CA ILE A 290 14.81 -59.13 -46.11
C ILE A 290 14.16 -58.03 -46.98
N GLY A 291 14.83 -57.65 -48.08
CA GLY A 291 14.23 -57.50 -49.42
C GLY A 291 13.54 -56.19 -49.85
N SER A 292 14.33 -55.33 -50.52
CA SER A 292 14.14 -54.50 -51.74
C SER A 292 12.84 -54.62 -52.60
N PRO A 293 12.68 -53.83 -53.69
CA PRO A 293 12.47 -52.37 -53.83
C PRO A 293 11.26 -52.05 -54.77
N ASN A 294 10.86 -50.77 -54.93
CA ASN A 294 10.17 -50.17 -56.10
C ASN A 294 9.77 -48.71 -55.76
N SER A 295 10.33 -47.66 -56.35
CA SER A 295 10.13 -47.07 -57.70
C SER A 295 9.01 -46.01 -57.75
N GLU A 296 9.41 -44.78 -58.12
CA GLU A 296 8.60 -43.67 -58.70
C GLU A 296 7.58 -43.02 -57.74
N VAL A 297 7.43 -41.70 -57.59
CA VAL A 297 7.57 -40.52 -58.47
C VAL A 297 8.06 -39.33 -57.65
#